data_AF-A0A519SSB9-F1
#
_entry.id   AF-A0A519SSB9-F1
#
_cell.length_a   1.000
_cell.length_b   1.000
_cell.length_c   1.000
_cell.angle_alpha   90.00
_cell.angle_beta   90.00
_cell.angle_gamma   90.00
#
_symmetry.space_group_name_H-M   'P 1'
#
loop_
_entity.id
_entity.type
_entity.pdbx_description
1 polymer ?
#
loop_
_entity_poly.entity_id
_entity_poly.type
_entity_poly.pdbx_seq_one_letter_code
_entity_poly.pdbx_strand_id
1 'polypeptide(L)'
;MKNLQSKKETLQAEIAQLELVKRNLTIESKLRDTIISKQNMVITQSSDSLTKKQGEKLSKELQESSIFKTLVNPSKDGIDSAKIFERKGYQALFNKDIKTSIQCFKQSENSYNGYNQVYEIAFYLNGSQSKLLTGGEKAWKEIYKTILSEYSWKMPADVRTKLTNLTGAH
;
A
#
# COMPACT_ATOMS: atom_id res chain seq x y z
N MET A 1 -35.85 -26.69 21.89
CA MET A 1 -35.91 -25.25 21.54
C MET A 1 -34.98 -24.37 22.39
N LYS A 2 -34.91 -24.50 23.73
CA LYS A 2 -34.04 -23.66 24.60
C LYS A 2 -32.53 -23.69 24.26
N ASN A 3 -32.01 -24.82 23.80
CA ASN A 3 -30.58 -25.00 23.49
C ASN A 3 -30.14 -24.20 22.22
N LEU A 4 -30.97 -24.17 21.18
CA LEU A 4 -30.68 -23.40 19.97
C LEU A 4 -30.67 -21.89 20.22
N GLN A 5 -31.59 -21.42 21.06
CA GLN A 5 -31.71 -20.00 21.40
C GLN A 5 -30.50 -19.52 22.20
N SER A 6 -30.07 -20.30 23.20
CA SER A 6 -28.86 -20.00 23.97
C SER A 6 -27.61 -19.96 23.09
N LYS A 7 -27.45 -20.91 22.15
CA LYS A 7 -26.32 -20.94 21.21
C LYS A 7 -26.31 -19.74 20.25
N LYS A 8 -27.49 -19.29 19.80
CA LYS A 8 -27.64 -18.09 18.98
C LYS A 8 -27.19 -16.84 19.73
N GLU A 9 -27.56 -16.72 21.01
CA GLU A 9 -27.16 -15.60 21.87
C GLU A 9 -25.65 -15.59 22.13
N THR A 10 -25.02 -16.76 22.32
CA THR A 10 -23.56 -16.85 22.49
C THR A 10 -22.82 -16.41 21.23
N LEU A 11 -23.27 -16.89 20.06
CA LEU A 11 -22.68 -16.51 18.78
C LEU A 11 -22.84 -15.01 18.47
N GLN A 12 -23.98 -14.42 18.83
CA GLN A 12 -24.19 -12.98 18.67
C GLN A 12 -23.25 -12.15 19.56
N ALA A 13 -23.02 -12.59 20.81
CA ALA A 13 -22.05 -11.95 21.69
C ALA A 13 -20.62 -12.06 21.16
N GLU A 14 -20.24 -13.22 20.63
CA GLU A 14 -18.92 -13.46 20.04
C GLU A 14 -18.70 -12.61 18.77
N ILE A 15 -19.70 -12.50 17.90
CA ILE A 15 -19.65 -11.61 16.72
C ILE A 15 -19.45 -10.15 17.17
N ALA A 16 -20.18 -9.69 18.18
CA ALA A 16 -20.03 -8.33 18.69
C ALA A 16 -18.62 -8.07 19.26
N GLN A 17 -18.03 -9.04 19.95
CA GLN A 17 -16.65 -8.97 20.44
C GLN A 17 -15.64 -8.92 19.28
N LEU A 18 -15.82 -9.77 18.27
CA LEU A 18 -14.96 -9.78 17.08
C LEU A 18 -15.04 -8.47 16.29
N GLU A 19 -16.22 -7.86 16.20
CA GLU A 19 -16.39 -6.54 15.58
C GLU A 19 -15.66 -5.44 16.36
N LEU A 20 -15.69 -5.48 17.69
CA LEU A 20 -14.96 -4.54 18.54
C LEU A 20 -13.45 -4.68 18.34
N VAL A 21 -12.93 -5.90 18.37
CA VAL A 21 -11.50 -6.18 18.14
C VAL A 21 -11.09 -5.69 16.75
N LYS A 22 -11.90 -5.94 15.71
CA LYS A 22 -11.64 -5.45 14.35
C LYS A 22 -11.56 -3.93 14.29
N ARG A 23 -12.46 -3.21 14.97
CA ARG A 23 -12.43 -1.74 15.03
C ARG A 23 -11.15 -1.24 15.71
N ASN A 24 -10.77 -1.84 16.84
CA ASN A 24 -9.56 -1.46 17.57
C ASN A 24 -8.31 -1.68 16.73
N LEU A 25 -8.17 -2.86 16.09
CA LEU A 25 -7.07 -3.15 15.18
C LEU A 25 -7.01 -2.15 14.00
N THR A 26 -8.16 -1.73 13.50
CA THR A 26 -8.22 -0.70 12.43
C THR A 26 -7.70 0.65 12.91
N ILE A 27 -8.03 1.05 14.14
CA ILE A 27 -7.56 2.30 14.75
C ILE A 27 -6.04 2.22 14.97
N GLU A 28 -5.54 1.12 15.53
CA GLU A 28 -4.11 0.89 15.76
C GLU A 28 -3.31 0.91 14.46
N SER A 29 -3.83 0.30 13.39
CA SER A 29 -3.21 0.35 12.06
C SER A 29 -3.11 1.78 11.53
N LYS A 30 -4.17 2.60 11.66
CA LYS A 30 -4.15 4.01 11.23
C LYS A 30 -3.18 4.86 12.06
N LEU A 31 -3.10 4.60 13.36
CA LEU A 31 -2.14 5.27 14.25
C LEU A 31 -0.71 4.93 13.85
N ARG A 32 -0.43 3.67 13.54
CA ARG A 32 0.87 3.21 13.04
C ARG A 32 1.26 3.91 11.74
N ASP A 33 0.35 4.00 10.77
CA ASP A 33 0.60 4.72 9.51
C ASP A 33 0.95 6.20 9.75
N THR A 34 0.25 6.83 10.70
CA THR A 34 0.51 8.22 11.09
C THR A 34 1.90 8.38 11.71
N ILE A 35 2.30 7.44 12.58
CA ILE A 35 3.63 7.42 13.20
C ILE A 35 4.72 7.27 12.14
N ILE A 36 4.56 6.32 11.20
CA ILE A 36 5.51 6.10 10.10
C ILE A 36 5.63 7.37 9.24
N SER A 37 4.50 8.03 8.92
CA SER A 37 4.51 9.27 8.14
C SER A 37 5.27 10.38 8.87
N LYS A 38 5.03 10.58 10.17
CA LYS A 38 5.73 11.58 10.99
C LYS A 38 7.22 11.27 11.08
N GLN A 39 7.58 10.01 11.26
CA GLN A 39 8.97 9.58 11.30
C GLN A 39 9.69 9.86 9.98
N ASN A 40 9.08 9.56 8.85
CA ASN A 40 9.64 9.88 7.53
C ASN A 40 9.79 11.39 7.31
N MET A 41 8.86 12.21 7.81
CA MET A 41 9.02 13.67 7.80
C MET A 41 10.23 14.12 8.61
N VAL A 42 10.42 13.58 9.83
CA VAL A 42 11.59 13.90 10.67
C VAL A 42 12.90 13.48 9.99
N ILE A 43 12.96 12.30 9.39
CA ILE A 43 14.15 11.81 8.67
C ILE A 43 14.48 12.73 7.48
N THR A 44 13.47 13.11 6.69
CA THR A 44 13.66 13.93 5.48
C THR A 44 13.99 15.38 5.79
N GLN A 45 13.45 15.94 6.88
CA GLN A 45 13.67 17.33 7.27
C GLN A 45 14.88 17.55 8.17
N SER A 46 15.40 16.50 8.80
CA SER A 46 16.59 16.62 9.66
C SER A 46 17.85 16.90 8.82
N SER A 47 18.70 17.78 9.32
CA SER A 47 20.07 17.98 8.82
C SER A 47 21.10 17.14 9.58
N ASP A 48 20.72 16.57 10.72
CA ASP A 48 21.59 15.75 11.56
C ASP A 48 21.72 14.32 11.03
N SER A 49 22.95 13.89 10.81
CA SER A 49 23.28 12.58 10.23
C SER A 49 22.95 11.41 11.16
N LEU A 50 23.00 11.62 12.48
CA LEU A 50 22.67 10.60 13.48
C LEU A 50 21.16 10.33 13.49
N THR A 51 20.35 11.40 13.47
CA THR A 51 18.88 11.34 13.38
C THR A 51 18.44 10.60 12.12
N LYS A 52 19.09 10.84 10.97
CA LYS A 52 18.80 10.11 9.73
C LYS A 52 19.10 8.62 9.86
N LYS A 53 20.30 8.26 10.31
CA LYS A 53 20.71 6.85 10.45
C LYS A 53 19.83 6.08 11.44
N GLN A 54 19.49 6.69 12.57
CA GLN A 54 18.60 6.07 13.57
C GLN A 54 17.18 5.93 13.02
N GLY A 55 16.66 6.96 12.35
CA GLY A 55 15.34 6.91 11.75
C GLY A 55 15.23 5.88 10.62
N GLU A 56 16.26 5.74 9.77
CA GLU A 56 16.35 4.72 8.73
C GLU A 56 16.36 3.30 9.32
N LYS A 57 17.16 3.07 10.38
CA LYS A 57 17.19 1.80 11.10
C LYS A 57 15.82 1.44 11.68
N LEU A 58 15.18 2.38 12.37
CA LEU A 58 13.87 2.16 12.99
C LEU A 58 12.77 1.98 11.92
N SER A 59 12.88 2.63 10.76
CA SER A 59 12.00 2.42 9.61
C SER A 59 12.11 0.98 9.07
N LYS A 60 13.32 0.43 9.03
CA LYS A 60 13.57 -0.95 8.63
C LYS A 60 13.00 -1.96 9.64
N GLU A 61 13.21 -1.74 10.93
CA GLU A 61 12.65 -2.58 12.01
C GLU A 61 11.10 -2.55 12.02
N LEU A 62 10.50 -1.39 11.75
CA LEU A 62 9.05 -1.26 11.59
C LEU A 62 8.52 -2.00 10.35
N GLN A 63 9.30 -2.10 9.28
CA GLN A 63 8.93 -2.90 8.10
C GLN A 63 9.00 -4.40 8.41
N GLU A 64 10.07 -4.85 9.07
CA GLU A 64 10.30 -6.26 9.40
C GLU A 64 9.32 -6.78 10.47
N SER A 65 8.85 -5.91 11.38
CA SER A 65 7.85 -6.25 12.42
C SER A 65 6.40 -6.28 11.92
N SER A 66 6.13 -6.07 10.62
CA SER A 66 4.78 -6.18 10.05
C SER A 66 4.31 -7.65 9.97
N ILE A 67 4.03 -8.24 11.14
CA ILE A 67 3.31 -9.51 11.28
C ILE A 67 1.80 -9.31 11.07
N PHE A 68 1.30 -8.06 11.12
CA PHE A 68 -0.08 -7.74 10.79
C PHE A 68 -0.23 -7.18 9.38
N LYS A 69 -0.12 -8.08 8.39
CA LYS A 69 -0.96 -7.98 7.19
C LYS A 69 -2.38 -8.19 7.68
N THR A 70 -3.13 -7.12 7.99
CA THR A 70 -4.54 -7.24 8.32
C THR A 70 -5.22 -7.91 7.13
N LEU A 71 -5.59 -9.18 7.31
CA LEU A 71 -6.35 -9.97 6.36
C LEU A 71 -7.74 -9.36 6.32
N VAL A 72 -7.92 -8.35 5.47
CA VAL A 72 -9.25 -7.87 5.12
C VAL A 72 -9.94 -9.07 4.48
N ASN A 73 -10.97 -9.58 5.15
CA ASN A 73 -11.70 -10.76 4.70
C ASN A 73 -12.15 -10.50 3.25
N PRO A 74 -11.74 -11.32 2.26
CA PRO A 74 -11.96 -11.02 0.85
C PRO A 74 -13.45 -11.11 0.52
N SER A 75 -14.16 -9.99 0.62
CA SER A 75 -15.48 -9.84 0.01
C SER A 75 -15.31 -9.53 -1.47
N LYS A 76 -16.31 -9.90 -2.27
CA LYS A 76 -16.37 -9.53 -3.69
C LYS A 76 -16.21 -8.01 -3.88
N ASP A 77 -16.81 -7.23 -2.98
CA ASP A 77 -16.70 -5.76 -2.96
C ASP A 77 -15.27 -5.26 -2.73
N GLY A 78 -14.46 -6.01 -1.97
CA GLY A 78 -13.04 -5.71 -1.74
C GLY A 78 -12.19 -5.88 -2.99
N ILE A 79 -12.45 -6.95 -3.77
CA ILE A 79 -11.76 -7.19 -5.05
C ILE A 79 -12.11 -6.09 -6.07
N ASP A 80 -13.40 -5.75 -6.21
CA ASP A 80 -13.84 -4.71 -7.14
C ASP A 80 -13.26 -3.34 -6.77
N SER A 81 -13.24 -3.02 -5.47
CA SER A 81 -12.61 -1.80 -4.96
C SER A 81 -11.10 -1.78 -5.21
N ALA A 82 -10.41 -2.89 -4.96
CA ALA A 82 -8.97 -3.01 -5.22
C ALA A 82 -8.65 -2.78 -6.69
N LYS A 83 -9.42 -3.42 -7.60
CA LYS A 83 -9.29 -3.21 -9.04
C LYS A 83 -9.49 -1.75 -9.44
N ILE A 84 -10.50 -1.06 -8.90
CA ILE A 84 -10.74 0.36 -9.19
C ILE A 84 -9.54 1.22 -8.75
N PHE A 85 -9.03 0.99 -7.55
CA PHE A 85 -7.90 1.74 -7.02
C PHE A 85 -6.58 1.43 -7.72
N GLU A 86 -6.33 0.17 -8.11
CA GLU A 86 -5.20 -0.22 -8.96
C GLU A 86 -5.22 0.59 -10.27
N ARG A 87 -6.37 0.64 -10.94
CA ARG A 87 -6.53 1.40 -12.20
C ARG A 87 -6.25 2.89 -12.01
N LYS A 88 -6.78 3.49 -10.95
CA LYS A 88 -6.51 4.90 -10.61
C LYS A 88 -5.03 5.13 -10.28
N GLY A 89 -4.38 4.18 -9.60
CA GLY A 89 -2.95 4.23 -9.28
C GLY A 89 -2.08 4.27 -10.51
N TYR A 90 -2.35 3.41 -11.50
CA TYR A 90 -1.66 3.44 -12.79
C TYR A 90 -1.99 4.69 -13.60
N GLN A 91 -3.24 5.16 -13.59
CA GLN A 91 -3.59 6.39 -14.29
C GLN A 91 -2.82 7.61 -13.73
N ALA A 92 -2.76 7.74 -12.41
CA ALA A 92 -1.96 8.78 -11.75
C ALA A 92 -0.46 8.62 -12.07
N LEU A 93 0.05 7.38 -12.11
CA LEU A 93 1.43 7.07 -12.49
C LEU A 93 1.76 7.57 -13.91
N PHE A 94 0.86 7.37 -14.87
CA PHE A 94 1.01 7.85 -16.24
C PHE A 94 0.93 9.37 -16.35
N ASN A 95 0.15 10.00 -15.48
CA ASN A 95 0.05 11.45 -15.38
C ASN A 95 1.20 12.07 -14.57
N LYS A 96 2.19 11.26 -14.15
CA LYS A 96 3.34 11.67 -13.33
C LYS A 96 2.94 12.27 -11.97
N ASP A 97 1.74 11.94 -11.49
CA ASP A 97 1.28 12.29 -10.15
C ASP A 97 1.65 11.18 -9.18
N ILE A 98 2.87 11.28 -8.65
CA ILE A 98 3.43 10.27 -7.75
C ILE A 98 2.64 10.15 -6.43
N LYS A 99 2.12 11.27 -5.91
CA LYS A 99 1.43 11.29 -4.61
C LYS A 99 0.10 10.57 -4.72
N THR A 100 -0.69 10.91 -5.74
CA THR A 100 -1.97 10.25 -6.00
C THR A 100 -1.77 8.78 -6.35
N SER A 101 -0.74 8.45 -7.14
CA SER A 101 -0.42 7.06 -7.49
C SER A 101 -0.16 6.18 -6.27
N ILE A 102 0.71 6.63 -5.36
CA ILE A 102 1.01 5.93 -4.10
C ILE A 102 -0.25 5.76 -3.26
N GLN A 103 -1.06 6.81 -3.13
CA GLN A 103 -2.28 6.76 -2.33
C GLN A 103 -3.27 5.74 -2.90
N CYS A 104 -3.49 5.73 -4.21
CA CYS A 104 -4.40 4.79 -4.86
C CYS A 104 -3.90 3.34 -4.72
N PHE A 105 -2.60 3.07 -4.89
CA PHE A 105 -2.08 1.71 -4.69
C PHE A 105 -2.20 1.24 -3.23
N LYS A 106 -1.99 2.11 -2.24
CA LYS A 106 -2.28 1.81 -0.83
C LYS A 106 -3.77 1.53 -0.60
N GLN A 107 -4.66 2.29 -1.23
CA GLN A 107 -6.11 2.05 -1.14
C GLN A 107 -6.50 0.72 -1.80
N SER A 108 -5.82 0.32 -2.86
CA SER A 108 -6.00 -1.00 -3.48
C SER A 108 -5.62 -2.12 -2.50
N GLU A 109 -4.43 -2.04 -1.90
CA GLU A 109 -3.97 -3.02 -0.89
C GLU A 109 -4.92 -3.07 0.32
N ASN A 110 -5.39 -1.92 0.78
CA ASN A 110 -6.34 -1.84 1.89
C ASN A 110 -7.73 -2.39 1.55
N SER A 111 -8.08 -2.46 0.26
CA SER A 111 -9.35 -3.02 -0.20
C SER A 111 -9.28 -4.55 -0.31
N TYR A 112 -8.14 -5.07 -0.75
CA TYR A 112 -7.85 -6.50 -0.81
C TYR A 112 -6.34 -6.71 -0.61
N ASN A 113 -5.99 -7.38 0.49
CA ASN A 113 -4.60 -7.62 0.86
C ASN A 113 -3.91 -8.55 -0.15
N GLY A 114 -2.73 -8.16 -0.64
CA GLY A 114 -2.01 -8.89 -1.67
C GLY A 114 -2.70 -8.87 -3.04
N TYR A 115 -3.50 -7.83 -3.32
CA TYR A 115 -4.07 -7.65 -4.64
C TYR A 115 -2.98 -7.27 -5.64
N ASN A 116 -2.61 -8.22 -6.50
CA ASN A 116 -1.50 -8.08 -7.45
C ASN A 116 -0.21 -7.64 -6.72
N GLN A 117 0.49 -6.63 -7.24
CA GLN A 117 1.74 -6.10 -6.64
C GLN A 117 1.61 -4.62 -6.24
N VAL A 118 0.40 -4.16 -5.91
CA VAL A 118 0.12 -2.74 -5.65
C VAL A 118 0.85 -2.22 -4.40
N TYR A 119 1.02 -3.05 -3.37
CA TYR A 119 1.78 -2.69 -2.19
C TYR A 119 3.26 -2.44 -2.52
N GLU A 120 3.88 -3.36 -3.24
CA GLU A 120 5.29 -3.29 -3.65
C GLU A 120 5.53 -2.07 -4.54
N ILE A 121 4.61 -1.80 -5.47
CA ILE A 121 4.66 -0.60 -6.31
C ILE A 121 4.55 0.67 -5.44
N ALA A 122 3.58 0.75 -4.53
CA ALA A 122 3.41 1.91 -3.66
C ALA A 122 4.67 2.16 -2.80
N PHE A 123 5.27 1.10 -2.28
CA PHE A 123 6.49 1.15 -1.49
C PHE A 123 7.67 1.66 -2.32
N TYR A 124 7.91 1.07 -3.48
CA TYR A 124 8.96 1.47 -4.41
C TYR A 124 8.83 2.93 -4.84
N LEU A 125 7.63 3.36 -5.21
CA LEU A 125 7.33 4.73 -5.60
C LEU A 125 7.57 5.71 -4.45
N ASN A 126 7.22 5.34 -3.21
CA ASN A 126 7.47 6.16 -2.04
C ASN A 126 8.97 6.35 -1.78
N GLY A 127 9.78 5.29 -1.93
CA GLY A 127 11.25 5.39 -1.84
C GLY A 127 11.91 6.16 -2.99
N SER A 128 11.22 6.29 -4.13
CA SER A 128 11.75 6.94 -5.34
C SER A 128 11.33 8.41 -5.50
N GLN A 129 10.57 8.98 -4.57
CA GLN A 129 10.09 10.37 -4.66
C GLN A 129 11.22 11.39 -4.84
N SER A 130 12.32 11.25 -4.12
CA SER A 130 13.47 12.16 -4.21
C SER A 130 14.15 12.12 -5.59
N LYS A 131 14.21 10.93 -6.22
CA LYS A 131 14.73 10.75 -7.58
C LYS A 131 13.83 11.40 -8.62
N LEU A 132 12.51 11.36 -8.43
CA LEU A 132 11.54 11.97 -9.34
C LEU A 132 11.54 13.50 -9.30
N LEU A 133 11.79 14.09 -8.14
CA LEU A 133 11.86 15.55 -7.99
C LEU A 133 13.05 16.18 -8.72
N THR A 134 14.12 15.41 -8.94
CA THR A 134 15.38 15.92 -9.52
C THR A 134 15.71 15.36 -10.89
N GLY A 135 15.21 14.16 -11.24
CA GLY A 135 15.65 13.41 -12.43
C GLY A 135 14.78 13.55 -13.67
N GLY A 136 13.68 14.32 -13.62
CA GLY A 136 12.83 14.62 -14.77
C GLY A 136 12.39 13.38 -15.56
N GLU A 137 12.38 13.47 -16.90
CA GLU A 137 11.87 12.40 -17.77
C GLU A 137 12.66 11.10 -17.68
N LYS A 138 13.98 11.20 -17.47
CA LYS A 138 14.86 10.03 -17.38
C LYS A 138 14.52 9.18 -16.15
N ALA A 139 14.30 9.83 -15.00
CA ALA A 139 13.89 9.14 -13.78
C ALA A 139 12.53 8.45 -13.96
N TRP A 140 11.57 9.09 -14.65
CA TRP A 140 10.28 8.47 -14.94
C TRP A 140 10.41 7.19 -15.78
N LYS A 141 11.25 7.21 -16.82
CA LYS A 141 11.52 6.01 -17.63
C LYS A 141 12.15 4.89 -16.82
N GLU A 142 13.08 5.20 -15.92
CA GLU A 142 13.71 4.21 -15.03
C GLU A 142 12.68 3.59 -14.06
N ILE A 143 11.77 4.42 -13.51
CA ILE A 143 10.66 3.94 -12.69
C ILE A 143 9.75 3.00 -13.48
N TYR A 144 9.34 3.41 -14.68
CA TYR A 144 8.47 2.57 -15.51
C TYR A 144 9.14 1.25 -15.89
N LYS A 145 10.45 1.26 -16.18
CA LYS A 145 11.23 0.04 -16.42
C LYS A 145 11.26 -0.87 -15.21
N THR A 146 11.52 -0.31 -14.02
CA THR A 146 11.57 -1.10 -12.78
C THR A 146 10.20 -1.71 -12.45
N ILE A 147 9.12 -0.96 -12.64
CA ILE A 147 7.76 -1.48 -12.44
C ILE A 147 7.45 -2.61 -13.43
N LEU A 148 7.90 -2.48 -14.68
CA LEU A 148 7.68 -3.49 -15.70
C LEU A 148 8.51 -4.76 -15.44
N SER A 149 9.74 -4.65 -14.93
CA SER A 149 10.62 -5.80 -14.68
C SER A 149 10.32 -6.50 -13.35
N GLU A 150 10.18 -5.74 -12.27
CA GLU A 150 10.09 -6.28 -10.90
C GLU A 150 8.65 -6.45 -10.41
N TYR A 151 7.71 -5.64 -10.93
CA TYR A 151 6.36 -5.50 -10.37
C TYR A 151 5.24 -5.73 -11.40
N SER A 152 5.46 -6.62 -12.38
CA SER A 152 4.50 -6.87 -13.48
C SER A 152 3.65 -8.14 -13.35
N TRP A 153 3.79 -8.90 -12.26
CA TRP A 153 2.99 -10.09 -12.00
C TRP A 153 1.50 -9.71 -11.82
N LYS A 154 0.62 -10.35 -12.61
CA LYS A 154 -0.82 -10.04 -12.69
C LYS A 154 -1.18 -8.59 -13.06
N MET A 155 -0.21 -7.80 -13.53
CA MET A 155 -0.45 -6.47 -14.08
C MET A 155 -1.41 -6.55 -15.27
N PRO A 156 -2.41 -5.65 -15.36
CA PRO A 156 -3.31 -5.62 -16.50
C PRO A 156 -2.58 -5.43 -17.84
N ALA A 157 -3.00 -6.14 -18.88
CA ALA A 157 -2.32 -6.15 -20.18
C ALA A 157 -2.21 -4.76 -20.83
N ASP A 158 -3.24 -3.93 -20.68
CA ASP A 158 -3.26 -2.56 -21.19
C ASP A 158 -2.29 -1.64 -20.43
N VAL A 159 -2.14 -1.83 -19.11
CA VAL A 159 -1.15 -1.14 -18.28
C VAL A 159 0.26 -1.54 -18.70
N ARG A 160 0.51 -2.84 -18.87
CA ARG A 160 1.79 -3.38 -19.33
C ARG A 160 2.18 -2.80 -20.69
N THR A 161 1.25 -2.79 -21.64
CA THR A 161 1.46 -2.20 -22.97
C THR A 161 1.82 -0.73 -22.87
N LYS A 162 1.09 0.04 -22.05
CA LYS A 162 1.34 1.46 -21.87
C LYS A 162 2.69 1.76 -21.22
N LEU A 163 3.10 1.00 -20.20
CA LEU A 163 4.44 1.11 -19.60
C LEU A 163 5.54 0.77 -20.60
N THR A 164 5.35 -0.29 -21.40
CA THR A 164 6.29 -0.69 -22.45
C THR A 164 6.52 0.45 -23.45
N ASN A 165 5.43 1.06 -23.94
CA ASN A 165 5.51 2.22 -24.84
C ASN A 165 6.22 3.43 -24.21
N LEU A 166 5.98 3.72 -22.93
CA LEU A 166 6.62 4.83 -22.21
C LEU A 166 8.12 4.60 -21.95
N THR A 167 8.55 3.35 -21.89
CA THR A 167 9.97 2.98 -21.66
C THR A 167 10.78 2.87 -22.95
N GLY A 168 10.11 2.83 -24.11
CA GLY A 168 10.74 2.64 -25.42
C GLY A 168 11.37 1.26 -25.61
N ALA A 169 10.92 0.27 -24.83
CA ALA A 169 11.30 -1.12 -25.02
C ALA A 169 10.39 -1.72 -26.11
N HIS A 170 10.94 -1.96 -27.30
CA HIS A 170 10.30 -2.73 -28.36
C HIS A 170 10.85 -4.16 -28.35
#